data_AF-A0A356TKN0-F1
#
_entry.id   AF-A0A356TKN0-F1
#
_cell.length_a   1.000
_cell.length_b   1.000
_cell.length_c   1.000
_cell.angle_alpha   90.00
_cell.angle_beta   90.00
_cell.angle_gamma   90.00
#
_symmetry.space_group_name_H-M   'P 1'
#
loop_
_entity.id
_entity.type
_entity.pdbx_description
1 polymer ?
#
loop_
_entity_poly.entity_id
_entity_poly.type
_entity_poly.pdbx_seq_one_letter_code
_entity_poly.pdbx_strand_id
1 'polypeptide(L)' 'DLDAVSARLGQTPRTVQRRLGDEGTTFREVLEDARKRRAEAMLADGMPFATIAEALGFSGVRSFRRAHRRWTR' A
#
# COMPACT_ATOMS: atom_id res chain seq x y z
N ASP A 1 8.01 -4.24 3.23
CA ASP A 1 9.02 -3.82 2.24
C ASP A 1 9.12 -4.89 1.14
N LEU A 2 9.63 -4.54 -0.04
CA LEU A 2 9.78 -5.44 -1.17
C LEU A 2 10.64 -6.66 -0.82
N ASP A 3 11.70 -6.48 -0.03
CA ASP A 3 12.56 -7.59 0.42
C ASP A 3 11.78 -8.64 1.22
N ALA A 4 10.99 -8.20 2.19
CA ALA A 4 10.16 -9.09 3.01
C ALA A 4 9.07 -9.80 2.18
N VAL A 5 8.46 -9.11 1.22
CA VAL A 5 7.47 -9.71 0.31
C VAL A 5 8.15 -10.73 -0.61
N SER A 6 9.31 -10.40 -1.15
CA SER A 6 10.07 -11.28 -2.05
C SER A 6 10.50 -12.56 -1.33
N ALA A 7 10.98 -12.45 -0.09
CA ALA A 7 11.31 -13.60 0.75
C ALA A 7 10.11 -14.52 0.98
N ARG A 8 8.92 -13.95 1.27
CA ARG A 8 7.67 -14.72 1.43
C ARG A 8 7.20 -15.41 0.14
N LEU A 9 7.55 -14.85 -1.01
CA LEU A 9 7.26 -15.43 -2.32
C LEU A 9 8.32 -16.44 -2.79
N GLY A 10 9.41 -16.63 -2.03
CA GLY A 10 10.55 -17.44 -2.47
C GLY A 10 11.27 -16.85 -3.69
N GLN A 11 11.23 -15.51 -3.85
CA GLN A 11 11.80 -14.80 -4.99
C GLN A 11 12.80 -13.73 -4.54
N THR A 12 13.65 -13.31 -5.48
CA THR A 12 14.49 -12.14 -5.28
C THR A 12 13.70 -10.85 -5.61
N PRO A 13 14.02 -9.72 -4.96
CA PRO A 13 13.41 -8.42 -5.27
C PRO A 13 13.46 -8.06 -6.76
N ARG A 14 14.58 -8.37 -7.42
CA ARG A 14 14.78 -8.17 -8.86
C ARG A 14 13.81 -8.99 -9.71
N THR A 15 13.50 -10.22 -9.31
CA THR A 15 12.54 -11.07 -10.03
C THR A 15 11.13 -10.53 -9.89
N VAL A 16 10.74 -10.13 -8.67
CA VAL A 16 9.42 -9.53 -8.41
C VAL A 16 9.26 -8.22 -9.18
N GLN A 17 10.25 -7.33 -9.14
CA GLN A 17 10.23 -6.07 -9.90
C GLN A 17 10.13 -6.30 -11.40
N ARG A 18 10.89 -7.25 -11.95
CA ARG A 18 10.82 -7.57 -13.38
C ARG A 18 9.42 -8.03 -13.76
N ARG A 19 8.85 -8.98 -13.03
CA ARG A 19 7.50 -9.50 -13.31
C ARG A 19 6.43 -8.41 -13.23
N LEU A 20 6.49 -7.57 -12.20
CA LEU A 20 5.59 -6.43 -12.09
C LEU A 20 5.76 -5.47 -13.28
N GLY A 21 7.01 -5.23 -13.70
CA GLY A 21 7.30 -4.42 -14.89
C GLY A 21 6.79 -5.05 -16.19
N ASP A 22 6.90 -6.38 -16.34
CA ASP A 22 6.33 -7.13 -17.46
C ASP A 22 4.79 -7.03 -17.50
N GLU A 23 4.15 -6.83 -16.34
CA GLU A 23 2.72 -6.57 -16.17
C GLU A 23 2.36 -5.06 -16.22
N GLY A 24 3.34 -4.18 -16.49
CA GLY A 24 3.13 -2.74 -16.60
C GLY A 24 2.87 -2.02 -15.28
N THR A 25 3.29 -2.60 -14.15
CA THR A 25 3.12 -2.02 -12.82
C THR A 25 4.42 -2.05 -12.01
N THR A 26 4.37 -1.50 -10.81
CA THR A 26 5.48 -1.45 -9.86
C THR A 26 5.02 -1.91 -8.49
N PHE A 27 5.96 -2.37 -7.67
CA PHE A 27 5.65 -2.74 -6.28
C PHE A 27 5.01 -1.58 -5.50
N ARG A 28 5.41 -0.33 -5.82
CA ARG A 28 4.85 0.86 -5.18
C ARG A 28 3.38 1.03 -5.54
N GLU A 29 3.01 0.89 -6.81
CA GLU A 29 1.62 1.01 -7.26
C GLU A 29 0.75 -0.09 -6.65
N VAL A 30 1.20 -1.34 -6.69
CA VAL A 30 0.49 -2.46 -6.06
C VAL A 30 0.32 -2.25 -4.55
N LEU A 31 1.36 -1.76 -3.87
CA LEU A 31 1.29 -1.46 -2.45
C LEU A 31 0.33 -0.29 -2.14
N GLU A 32 0.34 0.78 -2.95
CA GLU A 32 -0.58 1.89 -2.79
C GLU A 32 -2.03 1.47 -3.03
N ASP A 33 -2.28 0.67 -4.06
CA ASP A 33 -3.60 0.16 -4.40
C ASP A 33 -4.15 -0.81 -3.32
N ALA A 34 -3.30 -1.68 -2.77
CA ALA A 34 -3.65 -2.50 -1.62
C ALA A 34 -3.98 -1.67 -0.36
N ARG A 35 -3.20 -0.61 -0.09
CA ARG A 35 -3.47 0.32 1.01
C ARG A 35 -4.77 1.09 0.81
N LYS A 36 -5.05 1.53 -0.42
CA LYS A 36 -6.29 2.24 -0.79
C LYS A 36 -7.51 1.37 -0.49
N ARG A 37 -7.56 0.14 -1.03
CA ARG A 37 -8.68 -0.79 -0.78
C ARG A 37 -8.92 -1.05 0.70
N ARG A 38 -7.85 -1.27 1.47
CA ARG A 38 -7.98 -1.48 2.91
C ARG A 38 -8.45 -0.21 3.63
N ALA A 39 -7.93 0.95 3.26
CA ALA A 39 -8.39 2.23 3.82
C ALA A 39 -9.89 2.45 3.56
N GLU A 40 -10.36 2.20 2.34
CA GLU A 40 -11.78 2.34 1.96
C GLU A 40 -12.68 1.42 2.79
N ALA A 41 -12.30 0.16 2.96
CA ALA A 41 -13.03 -0.76 3.83
C ALA A 41 -13.08 -0.25 5.29
N MET A 42 -11.94 0.23 5.82
CA MET A 42 -11.90 0.74 7.19
C MET A 42 -12.70 2.03 7.38
N LEU A 43 -12.74 2.89 6.36
CA LEU A 43 -13.56 4.10 6.36
C LEU A 43 -15.05 3.77 6.30
N ALA A 44 -15.44 2.76 5.53
CA ALA A 44 -16.82 2.26 5.49
C ALA A 44 -17.26 1.72 6.86
N ASP A 45 -16.35 1.11 7.61
CA ASP A 45 -16.57 0.66 8.99
C ASP A 45 -16.53 1.81 10.02
N GLY A 46 -16.37 3.07 9.58
CA GLY A 46 -16.37 4.25 10.45
C GLY A 46 -15.09 4.46 11.27
N MET A 47 -13.99 3.78 10.93
CA MET A 47 -12.75 3.92 11.70
C MET A 47 -12.15 5.33 11.60
N PRO A 48 -11.60 5.87 12.70
CA PRO A 48 -10.92 7.16 12.68
C PRO A 48 -9.66 7.14 11.81
N PHE A 49 -9.36 8.27 11.17
CA PHE A 49 -8.14 8.44 10.35
C PHE A 49 -6.84 8.13 11.10
N ALA A 50 -6.80 8.35 12.41
CA ALA A 50 -5.64 8.01 13.24
C ALA A 50 -5.40 6.50 13.28
N THR A 51 -6.44 5.73 13.58
CA THR A 51 -6.43 4.26 13.59
C THR A 51 -6.09 3.70 12.22
N ILE A 52 -6.65 4.27 11.15
CA ILE A 52 -6.35 3.83 9.78
C ILE A 52 -4.88 4.10 9.42
N ALA A 53 -4.35 5.27 9.78
CA ALA A 53 -2.96 5.62 9.52
C ALA A 53 -2.00 4.63 10.19
N GLU A 54 -2.24 4.31 11.46
CA GLU A 54 -1.45 3.33 12.22
C GLU A 54 -1.55 1.92 11.61
N ALA A 55 -2.77 1.44 11.35
CA ALA A 55 -3.00 0.10 10.82
C ALA A 55 -2.37 -0.14 9.43
N LEU A 56 -2.28 0.91 8.60
CA LEU A 56 -1.67 0.84 7.27
C LEU A 56 -0.17 1.16 7.25
N GLY A 57 0.42 1.45 8.42
CA GLY A 57 1.84 1.77 8.58
C GLY A 57 2.24 3.13 8.03
N PHE A 58 1.33 4.12 8.05
CA PHE A 58 1.69 5.51 7.80
C PHE A 58 2.36 6.11 9.04
N SER A 59 3.29 7.05 8.82
CA SER A 59 3.96 7.79 9.90
C SER A 59 3.02 8.70 10.72
N GLY A 60 1.75 8.78 10.36
CA GLY A 60 0.72 9.51 11.09
C GLY A 60 -0.42 10.00 10.20
N VAL A 61 -1.41 10.62 10.83
CA VAL A 61 -2.66 11.10 10.18
C VAL A 61 -2.39 12.02 9.00
N ARG A 62 -1.41 12.92 9.11
CA ARG A 62 -1.04 13.85 8.03
C ARG A 62 -0.55 13.10 6.78
N SER A 63 0.26 12.05 6.96
CA SER A 63 0.78 11.23 5.88
C SER A 63 -0.35 10.43 5.20
N PHE A 64 -1.23 9.83 6.01
CA PHE A 64 -2.42 9.15 5.49
C PHE A 64 -3.36 10.10 4.73
N ARG A 65 -3.68 11.28 5.27
CA ARG A 65 -4.52 12.28 4.57
C ARG A 65 -3.95 12.68 3.21
N ARG A 66 -2.62 12.85 3.10
CA ARG A 66 -1.96 13.14 1.83
C ARG A 66 -2.12 11.99 0.82
N ALA A 67 -2.00 10.75 1.29
CA ALA A 67 -2.19 9.57 0.46
C ALA A 67 -3.66 9.41 0.02
N HIS A 68 -4.59 9.48 0.97
CA HIS A 68 -6.03 9.43 0.69
C HIS A 68 -6.46 10.48 -0.33
N ARG A 69 -6.01 11.74 -0.19
CA ARG A 69 -6.30 12.80 -1.16
C ARG A 69 -5.74 12.52 -2.55
N ARG A 70 -4.62 11.80 -2.67
CA ARG A 70 -4.05 11.40 -3.97
C ARG A 70 -4.91 10.32 -4.63
N TRP A 71 -5.46 9.40 -3.84
CA TRP A 71 -6.26 8.27 -4.31
C TRP A 71 -7.68 8.63 -4.75
N THR A 72 -8.24 9.71 -4.18
CA THR A 72 -9.60 10.19 -4.45
C THR A 72 -9.62 11.39 -5.41
N ARG A 73 -8.49 11.71 -6.04
CA ARG A 73 -8.40 12.78 -7.02
C ARG A 73 -8.77 12.28 -8.42
#